data_AF-A0A832AST9-F1
#
_entry.id   AF-A0A832AST9-F1
#
_cell.length_a   1.000
_cell.length_b   1.000
_cell.length_c   1.000
_cell.angle_alpha   90.00
_cell.angle_beta   90.00
_cell.angle_gamma   90.00
#
_symmetry.space_group_name_H-M   'P 1'
#
loop_
_entity.id
_entity.type
_entity.pdbx_description
1 polymer ?
#
loop_
_entity_poly.entity_id
_entity_poly.type
_entity_poly.pdbx_seq_one_letter_code
_entity_poly.pdbx_strand_id
1 'polypeptide(L)' 'MQKEAQICVVGRVFRPNKSKVLALNKTLREYFKLVKWYLGYNSTSKKFLHEKCYEKAKELF' A
#
# COMPACT_ATOMS: atom_id res chain seq x y z
N MET A 1 -4.37 15.60 -3.36
CA MET A 1 -3.46 15.71 -2.20
C MET A 1 -3.83 14.66 -1.15
N GLN A 2 -3.67 13.36 -1.41
CA GLN A 2 -3.88 12.34 -0.38
C GLN A 2 -2.59 12.21 0.42
N LYS A 3 -2.58 12.70 1.67
CA LYS A 3 -1.47 12.51 2.60
C LYS A 3 -1.15 11.01 2.67
N GLU A 4 0.07 10.63 2.35
CA GLU A 4 0.54 9.26 2.57
C GLU A 4 0.41 8.96 4.06
N ALA A 5 -0.38 7.95 4.42
CA ALA A 5 -0.53 7.57 5.82
C ALA A 5 0.80 6.99 6.31
N GLN A 6 1.20 7.39 7.50
CA GLN A 6 2.42 6.93 8.15
C GLN A 6 2.08 6.47 9.56
N ILE A 7 2.61 5.31 9.94
CA ILE A 7 2.58 4.82 11.31
C ILE A 7 3.52 5.67 12.15
N CYS A 8 2.94 6.32 13.16
CA CYS A 8 3.65 7.04 14.20
C CYS A 8 3.29 6.40 15.55
N VAL A 9 4.29 6.06 16.35
CA VAL A 9 4.08 5.54 17.70
C VAL A 9 4.15 6.71 18.67
N VAL A 10 3.05 6.97 19.39
CA VAL A 10 2.97 8.04 20.39
C VAL A 10 2.84 7.42 21.77
N GLY A 11 3.76 7.76 22.68
CA GLY A 11 3.71 7.31 24.08
C GLY A 11 5.09 7.14 24.71
N ARG A 12 5.21 7.52 25.99
CA ARG A 12 6.46 7.40 26.77
C ARG A 12 6.81 5.95 27.17
N VAL A 13 5.81 5.08 27.22
CA VAL A 13 5.92 3.73 27.80
C VAL A 13 6.40 2.69 26.80
N PHE A 14 6.19 2.94 25.50
CA PHE A 14 6.69 2.07 24.44
C PHE A 14 7.95 2.71 23.84
N ARG A 15 9.07 2.00 23.87
CA ARG A 15 10.31 2.44 23.21
C ARG A 15 10.37 1.75 21.83
N PRO A 16 9.71 2.30 20.79
CA PRO A 16 9.62 1.61 19.52
C PRO A 16 11.00 1.42 18.91
N ASN A 17 11.23 0.23 18.37
CA ASN A 17 12.40 0.00 17.56
C ASN A 17 12.27 0.79 16.26
N LYS A 18 13.12 1.82 16.09
CA LYS A 18 13.12 2.72 14.93
C LYS A 18 13.19 1.95 13.60
N SER A 19 13.99 0.89 13.53
CA SER A 19 14.12 0.07 12.33
C SER A 19 12.84 -0.69 11.99
N LYS A 20 12.10 -1.19 13.00
CA LYS A 20 10.80 -1.85 12.79
C LYS A 20 9.72 -0.87 12.32
N VAL A 21 9.65 0.32 12.93
CA VAL A 21 8.72 1.37 12.51
C VAL A 21 9.03 1.85 11.09
N LEU A 22 10.31 1.98 10.74
CA LEU A 22 10.73 2.31 9.38
C LEU A 22 10.34 1.20 8.39
N ALA A 23 10.58 -0.07 8.73
CA ALA A 23 10.20 -1.20 7.89
C ALA A 23 8.69 -1.22 7.63
N LEU A 24 7.87 -1.08 8.68
CA LEU A 24 6.42 -0.99 8.58
C LEU A 24 5.98 0.16 7.66
N ASN A 25 6.55 1.35 7.83
CA ASN A 25 6.24 2.50 6.97
C ASN A 25 6.69 2.31 5.51
N LYS A 26 7.76 1.56 5.25
CA LYS A 26 8.14 1.17 3.88
C LYS A 26 7.11 0.22 3.28
N THR A 27 6.73 -0.83 3.99
CA THR A 27 5.70 -1.78 3.55
C THR A 27 4.36 -1.10 3.29
N LEU A 28 3.95 -0.18 4.17
CA LEU A 28 2.70 0.56 4.03
C LEU A 28 2.70 1.44 2.75
N ARG A 29 3.83 2.06 2.42
CA ARG A 29 3.98 2.84 1.19
C ARG A 29 3.86 1.98 -0.07
N GLU A 30 4.49 0.81 -0.10
CA GLU A 30 4.35 -0.12 -1.23
C GLU A 30 2.91 -0.62 -1.36
N TYR A 31 2.25 -0.96 -0.24
CA TYR A 31 0.84 -1.31 -0.24
C TYR A 31 -0.05 -0.18 -0.80
N PHE A 32 0.18 1.07 -0.41
CA PHE A 32 -0.61 2.18 -0.93
C PHE A 32 -0.37 2.45 -2.42
N LYS A 33 0.84 2.23 -2.94
CA LYS A 33 1.08 2.30 -4.39
C LYS A 33 0.21 1.27 -5.11
N LEU A 34 0.20 0.03 -4.63
CA LEU A 34 -0.63 -1.04 -5.19
C LEU A 34 -2.12 -0.67 -5.14
N VAL A 35 -2.63 -0.22 -4.00
CA VAL A 35 -4.04 0.17 -3.85
C VAL A 35 -4.40 1.33 -4.78
N LYS A 36 -3.59 2.39 -4.83
CA LYS A 36 -3.83 3.52 -5.75
C LYS A 36 -3.85 3.08 -7.21
N TRP A 37 -2.96 2.15 -7.57
CA TRP A 37 -2.92 1.57 -8.90
C TRP A 37 -4.20 0.79 -9.23
N TYR A 38 -4.66 -0.08 -8.31
CA TYR A 38 -5.95 -0.79 -8.46
C TYR A 38 -7.14 0.17 -8.58
N LEU A 39 -7.19 1.20 -7.75
CA LEU A 39 -8.26 2.21 -7.78
C LEU A 39 -8.27 3.06 -9.06
N GLY A 40 -7.17 3.07 -9.83
CA GLY A 40 -7.13 3.72 -11.15
C GLY A 40 -7.97 3.00 -12.21
N TYR A 41 -8.36 1.74 -11.97
CA TYR A 41 -9.22 0.99 -12.87
C TYR A 41 -10.69 1.28 -12.58
N ASN A 42 -11.41 1.83 -13.57
CA ASN A 42 -12.82 2.20 -13.44
C ASN A 42 -13.78 1.17 -14.11
N SER A 43 -13.45 -0.12 -14.04
CA SER A 43 -14.23 -1.19 -14.68
C SER A 43 -14.78 -2.15 -13.64
N THR A 44 -16.05 -2.49 -13.79
CA THR A 44 -16.73 -3.49 -12.95
C THR A 44 -16.70 -4.89 -13.56
N SER A 45 -16.17 -5.04 -14.77
CA SER A 45 -16.09 -6.33 -15.45
C SER A 45 -15.04 -7.24 -14.82
N LYS A 46 -15.48 -8.40 -14.31
CA LYS A 46 -14.61 -9.41 -13.68
C LYS A 46 -13.48 -9.87 -14.61
N LYS A 47 -13.78 -10.13 -15.89
CA LYS A 47 -12.77 -10.58 -16.87
C LYS A 47 -11.71 -9.52 -17.10
N PHE A 48 -12.14 -8.26 -17.27
CA PHE A 48 -11.24 -7.14 -17.46
C PHE A 48 -10.34 -6.92 -16.24
N LEU A 49 -10.91 -6.93 -15.02
CA LEU A 49 -10.13 -6.78 -13.79
C LEU A 49 -9.13 -7.93 -13.60
N HIS A 50 -9.50 -9.16 -13.95
CA HIS A 50 -8.58 -10.29 -13.84
C HIS A 50 -7.39 -10.16 -14.81
N GLU A 51 -7.66 -9.95 -16.10
CA GLU A 51 -6.62 -9.92 -17.14
C GLU A 51 -5.77 -8.64 -17.10
N LYS A 52 -6.35 -7.49 -16.81
CA LYS A 52 -5.68 -6.19 -16.92
C LYS A 52 -5.23 -5.60 -15.58
N CYS A 53 -5.77 -6.09 -14.47
CA CYS A 53 -5.45 -5.60 -13.14
C CYS A 53 -4.68 -6.65 -12.33
N TYR A 54 -5.24 -7.85 -12.08
CA TYR A 54 -4.58 -8.86 -11.25
C TYR A 54 -3.27 -9.39 -11.84
N GLU A 55 -3.26 -9.85 -13.09
CA GLU A 55 -2.03 -10.38 -13.70
C GLU A 55 -0.96 -9.30 -13.83
N LYS A 56 -1.37 -8.10 -14.21
CA LYS A 56 -0.46 -6.95 -14.34
C LYS A 56 0.06 -6.45 -12.99
N ALA A 57 -0.70 -6.63 -11.90
CA ALA A 57 -0.21 -6.33 -10.56
C ALA A 57 0.93 -7.28 -10.14
N LYS A 58 0.85 -8.57 -10.48
CA LYS A 58 1.91 -9.56 -10.16
C LYS A 58 3.23 -9.28 -10.90
N GLU A 59 3.17 -8.64 -12.06
CA GLU A 59 4.36 -8.24 -12.82
C GLU A 59 5.03 -6.99 -12.24
N LEU A 60 4.25 -6.09 -11.64
CA LEU A 60 4.70 -4.77 -11.21
C LEU A 60 5.09 -4.70 -9.73
N PHE A 61 4.59 -5.61 -8.88
CA PHE A 61 4.73 -5.60 -7.43
C PHE A 61 5.02 -7.00 -6.89
#